data_AF-A0A8T3LZ37-F1
#
_entry.id   AF-A0A8T3LZ37-F1
#
_cell.length_a   1.000
_cell.length_b   1.000
_cell.length_c   1.000
_cell.angle_alpha   90.00
_cell.angle_beta   90.00
_cell.angle_gamma   90.00
#
_symmetry.space_group_name_H-M   'P 1'
#
loop_
_entity.id
_entity.type
_entity.pdbx_description
1 polymer ?
#
loop_
_entity_poly.entity_id
_entity_poly.type
_entity_poly.pdbx_seq_one_letter_code
_entity_poly.pdbx_strand_id
1 'polypeptide(L)'
;MIRSTTRLSRRSSGDLRAIRHATTRIEELSATLDRELLREARPEEQLRLLRQTTSQITRTANDAIQAYRRLTEGLRVESERSDTDPSEAARTAQALADARTEMLKALEVASQRYPWAKPWRPEES
;
A
#
# COMPACT_ATOMS: atom_id res chain seq x y z
N MET A 1 7.55 19.42 28.43
CA MET A 1 7.66 19.62 26.96
C MET A 1 6.44 19.01 26.29
N ILE A 2 5.47 19.83 25.88
CA ILE A 2 4.30 19.37 25.13
C ILE A 2 4.76 19.23 23.67
N ARG A 3 4.77 18.00 23.13
CA ARG A 3 5.04 17.76 21.71
C ARG A 3 3.88 18.37 20.93
N SER A 4 4.09 19.59 20.40
CA SER A 4 3.17 20.21 19.46
C SER A 4 2.99 19.25 18.29
N THR A 5 1.82 18.62 18.19
CA THR A 5 1.47 17.79 17.03
C THR A 5 1.35 18.73 15.84
N THR A 6 2.39 18.76 15.03
CA THR A 6 2.57 19.64 13.89
C THR A 6 1.56 19.31 12.78
N ARG A 7 1.31 20.28 11.91
CA ARG A 7 0.33 20.17 10.82
C ARG A 7 0.65 19.00 9.88
N LEU A 8 1.94 18.77 9.63
CA LEU A 8 2.45 17.62 8.88
C LEU A 8 2.04 16.31 9.54
N SER A 9 2.33 16.09 10.83
CA SER A 9 1.92 14.88 11.57
C SER A 9 0.42 14.57 11.45
N ARG A 10 -0.46 15.56 11.61
CA ARG A 10 -1.91 15.35 11.49
C ARG A 10 -2.31 14.89 10.10
N ARG A 11 -1.80 15.56 9.06
CA ARG A 11 -2.12 15.27 7.66
C ARG A 11 -1.51 13.93 7.18
N SER A 12 -0.29 13.64 7.62
CA SER A 12 0.47 12.44 7.24
C SER A 12 -0.07 11.16 7.87
N SER A 13 -0.60 11.26 9.09
CA SER A 13 -1.07 10.09 9.85
C SER A 13 -2.20 9.32 9.14
N GLY A 14 -3.09 10.04 8.44
CA GLY A 14 -4.20 9.44 7.70
C GLY A 14 -3.73 8.67 6.48
N ASP A 15 -2.90 9.29 5.63
CA ASP A 15 -2.37 8.65 4.42
C ASP A 15 -1.41 7.50 4.76
N LEU A 16 -0.55 7.63 5.78
CA LEU A 16 0.29 6.53 6.26
C LEU A 16 -0.55 5.34 6.75
N ARG A 17 -1.63 5.62 7.49
CA ARG A 17 -2.56 4.57 7.95
C ARG A 17 -3.26 3.91 6.77
N ALA A 18 -3.66 4.68 5.76
CA ALA A 18 -4.28 4.13 4.55
C ALA A 18 -3.34 3.17 3.80
N ILE A 19 -2.05 3.53 3.65
CA ILE A 19 -1.05 2.67 3.01
C ILE A 19 -0.85 1.38 3.82
N ARG A 20 -0.65 1.49 5.15
CA ARG A 20 -0.49 0.30 6.02
C ARG A 20 -1.72 -0.61 6.01
N HIS A 21 -2.92 -0.02 6.08
CA HIS A 21 -4.17 -0.76 6.00
C HIS A 21 -4.30 -1.48 4.66
N ALA A 22 -3.92 -0.84 3.56
CA ALA A 22 -3.92 -1.47 2.25
C ALA A 22 -2.94 -2.66 2.18
N THR A 23 -1.73 -2.54 2.75
CA THR A 23 -0.79 -3.67 2.85
C THR A 23 -1.41 -4.85 3.59
N THR A 24 -1.91 -4.64 4.82
CA THR A 24 -2.57 -5.70 5.59
C THR A 24 -3.74 -6.31 4.83
N ARG A 25 -4.54 -5.47 4.15
CA ARG A 25 -5.68 -5.94 3.38
C ARG A 25 -5.27 -6.82 2.20
N ILE A 26 -4.18 -6.50 1.51
CA ILE A 26 -3.64 -7.34 0.43
C ILE A 26 -3.22 -8.71 0.98
N GLU A 27 -2.50 -8.74 2.11
CA GLU A 27 -2.08 -9.98 2.75
C GLU A 27 -3.27 -10.86 3.17
N GLU A 28 -4.31 -10.26 3.77
CA GLU A 28 -5.55 -10.94 4.14
C GLU A 28 -6.29 -11.53 2.93
N LEU A 29 -6.35 -10.77 1.83
CA LEU A 29 -6.98 -11.21 0.59
C LEU A 29 -6.24 -12.41 0.01
N SER A 30 -4.91 -12.36 -0.03
CA SER A 30 -4.08 -13.49 -0.47
C SER A 30 -4.28 -14.72 0.41
N ALA A 31 -4.23 -14.58 1.73
CA ALA A 31 -4.42 -15.69 2.67
C ALA A 31 -5.83 -16.28 2.63
N THR A 32 -6.84 -15.46 2.34
CA THR A 32 -8.22 -15.92 2.18
C THR A 32 -8.39 -16.71 0.88
N LEU A 33 -7.85 -16.20 -0.22
CA LEU A 33 -7.87 -16.91 -1.49
C LEU A 33 -7.14 -18.26 -1.42
N ASP A 34 -5.99 -18.34 -0.72
CA ASP A 34 -5.29 -19.61 -0.51
C ASP A 34 -6.19 -20.65 0.17
N ARG A 35 -6.92 -20.23 1.22
CA ARG A 35 -7.84 -21.11 1.96
C ARG A 35 -9.05 -21.53 1.11
N GLU A 36 -9.55 -20.66 0.26
CA GLU A 36 -10.69 -20.96 -0.62
C GLU A 36 -10.28 -21.88 -1.78
N LEU A 37 -9.12 -21.65 -2.40
CA LEU A 37 -8.60 -22.50 -3.48
C LEU A 37 -8.30 -23.92 -3.01
N LEU A 38 -7.84 -24.11 -1.77
CA LEU A 38 -7.64 -25.44 -1.19
C LEU A 38 -8.94 -26.24 -1.03
N ARG A 39 -10.09 -25.56 -0.97
CA ARG A 39 -11.40 -26.18 -0.73
C ARG A 39 -12.25 -26.30 -1.99
N GLU A 40 -11.91 -25.58 -3.04
CA GLU A 40 -12.67 -25.56 -4.28
C GLU A 40 -12.02 -26.46 -5.33
N ALA A 41 -12.78 -27.44 -5.83
CA ALA A 41 -12.30 -28.40 -6.84
C ALA A 41 -12.75 -28.04 -8.27
N ARG A 42 -13.74 -27.13 -8.41
CA ARG A 42 -14.31 -26.76 -9.70
C ARG A 42 -13.44 -25.67 -10.36
N PRO A 43 -12.88 -25.91 -11.56
CA PRO A 43 -11.99 -24.95 -12.22
C PRO A 43 -12.62 -23.58 -12.48
N GLU A 44 -13.92 -23.55 -12.83
CA GLU A 44 -14.65 -22.30 -13.09
C GLU A 44 -14.76 -21.43 -11.84
N GLU A 45 -14.98 -22.06 -10.69
CA GLU A 45 -15.10 -21.38 -9.42
C GLU A 45 -13.74 -20.90 -8.90
N GLN A 46 -12.69 -21.72 -9.06
CA GLN A 46 -11.31 -21.27 -8.81
C GLN A 46 -10.97 -20.02 -9.64
N LEU A 47 -11.30 -20.01 -10.94
CA LEU A 47 -11.09 -18.85 -11.81
C LEU A 47 -11.91 -17.63 -11.36
N ARG A 48 -13.13 -17.82 -10.89
CA ARG A 48 -13.99 -16.75 -10.35
C ARG A 48 -13.34 -16.12 -9.10
N LEU A 49 -12.90 -16.95 -8.15
CA LEU A 49 -12.22 -16.52 -6.92
C LEU A 49 -10.93 -15.76 -7.21
N LEU A 50 -10.14 -16.25 -8.16
CA LEU A 50 -8.92 -15.61 -8.63
C LEU A 50 -9.22 -14.20 -9.18
N ARG A 51 -10.15 -14.07 -10.13
CA ARG A 51 -10.51 -12.77 -10.72
C ARG A 51 -11.05 -11.78 -9.69
N GLN A 52 -11.91 -12.27 -8.79
CA GLN A 52 -12.51 -11.45 -7.75
C GLN A 52 -11.43 -10.90 -6.80
N THR A 53 -10.54 -11.77 -6.31
CA THR A 53 -9.48 -11.38 -5.38
C THR A 53 -8.47 -10.45 -6.04
N THR A 54 -8.03 -10.74 -7.27
CA THR A 54 -7.14 -9.85 -8.03
C THR A 54 -7.76 -8.47 -8.20
N SER A 55 -9.06 -8.38 -8.53
CA SER A 55 -9.75 -7.10 -8.65
C SER A 55 -9.78 -6.32 -7.33
N GLN A 56 -9.93 -7.01 -6.20
CA GLN A 56 -9.90 -6.39 -4.88
C GLN A 56 -8.49 -5.92 -4.49
N ILE A 57 -7.46 -6.71 -4.78
CA ILE A 57 -6.05 -6.34 -4.57
C ILE A 57 -5.71 -5.11 -5.40
N THR A 58 -6.06 -5.08 -6.69
CA THR A 58 -5.80 -3.93 -7.58
C THR A 58 -6.45 -2.66 -7.08
N ARG A 59 -7.71 -2.71 -6.63
CA ARG A 59 -8.39 -1.52 -6.05
C ARG A 59 -7.68 -1.04 -4.79
N THR A 60 -7.37 -1.97 -3.89
CA THR A 60 -6.68 -1.67 -2.63
C THR A 60 -5.31 -1.04 -2.88
N ALA A 61 -4.56 -1.56 -3.85
CA ALA A 61 -3.26 -1.02 -4.25
C ALA A 61 -3.38 0.40 -4.84
N ASN A 62 -4.40 0.64 -5.69
CA ASN A 62 -4.65 1.96 -6.25
C ASN A 62 -4.94 3.00 -5.17
N ASP A 63 -5.76 2.66 -4.17
CA ASP A 63 -6.07 3.55 -3.05
C ASP A 63 -4.79 3.92 -2.26
N ALA A 64 -3.91 2.94 -2.05
CA ALA A 64 -2.63 3.16 -1.39
C ALA A 64 -1.66 4.01 -2.22
N ILE A 65 -1.60 3.82 -3.55
CA ILE A 65 -0.82 4.65 -4.46
C ILE A 65 -1.28 6.10 -4.41
N GLN A 66 -2.59 6.35 -4.35
CA GLN A 66 -3.12 7.71 -4.22
C GLN A 66 -2.75 8.33 -2.88
N ALA A 67 -2.81 7.58 -1.78
CA ALA A 67 -2.35 8.03 -0.46
C ALA A 67 -0.84 8.35 -0.47
N TYR A 68 -0.02 7.49 -1.09
CA TYR A 68 1.41 7.70 -1.27
C TYR A 68 1.72 8.98 -2.04
N ARG A 69 1.02 9.23 -3.15
CA ARG A 69 1.17 10.45 -3.96
C ARG A 69 0.82 11.70 -3.16
N ARG A 70 -0.32 11.69 -2.45
CA ARG A 70 -0.74 12.83 -1.60
C ARG A 70 0.27 13.13 -0.50
N LEU A 71 0.82 12.10 0.14
CA LEU A 71 1.80 12.28 1.20
C LEU A 71 3.15 12.73 0.68
N THR A 72 3.61 12.21 -0.45
CA THR A 72 4.84 12.66 -1.12
C THR A 72 4.76 14.14 -1.48
N GLU A 73 3.64 14.57 -2.08
CA GLU A 73 3.41 15.98 -2.39
C GLU A 73 3.30 16.83 -1.12
N GLY A 74 2.64 16.32 -0.08
CA GLY A 74 2.59 16.98 1.23
C GLY A 74 3.97 17.21 1.85
N LEU A 75 4.87 16.22 1.75
CA LEU A 75 6.25 16.33 2.20
C LEU A 75 7.05 17.34 1.37
N ARG A 76 6.88 17.35 0.04
CA ARG A 76 7.52 18.34 -0.84
C ARG A 76 7.12 19.76 -0.46
N VAL A 77 5.82 20.02 -0.36
CA VAL A 77 5.28 21.34 0.04
C VAL A 77 5.77 21.74 1.44
N GLU A 78 5.85 20.80 2.39
CA GLU A 78 6.36 21.12 3.72
C GLU A 78 7.87 21.45 3.66
N SER A 79 8.67 20.74 2.87
CA SER A 79 10.11 21.00 2.75
C SER A 79 10.46 22.38 2.19
N GLU A 80 9.53 23.00 1.45
CA GLU A 80 9.69 24.34 0.87
C GLU A 80 9.37 25.48 1.87
N ARG A 81 8.82 25.16 3.05
CA ARG A 81 8.51 26.16 4.08
C ARG A 81 9.69 26.44 5.00
N SER A 82 9.84 27.71 5.40
CA SER A 82 10.91 28.18 6.27
C SER A 82 10.75 27.80 7.74
N ASP A 83 9.55 27.42 8.18
CA ASP A 83 9.22 27.03 9.55
C ASP A 83 9.15 25.51 9.77
N THR A 84 9.55 24.72 8.77
CA THR A 84 9.47 23.26 8.82
C THR A 84 10.43 22.67 9.86
N ASP A 85 9.93 21.73 10.67
CA ASP A 85 10.77 20.87 11.49
C ASP A 85 11.44 19.80 10.59
N PRO A 86 12.76 19.92 10.32
CA PRO A 86 13.45 18.98 9.43
C PRO A 86 13.46 17.55 10.01
N SER A 87 13.42 17.41 11.34
CA SER A 87 13.41 16.10 11.99
C SER A 87 12.07 15.40 11.81
N GLU A 88 10.96 16.14 11.83
CA GLU A 88 9.64 15.57 11.58
C GLU A 88 9.44 15.20 10.10
N ALA A 89 9.89 16.05 9.18
CA ALA A 89 9.86 15.76 7.76
C ALA A 89 10.65 14.47 7.46
N ALA A 90 11.86 14.35 8.02
CA ALA A 90 12.70 13.15 7.89
C ALA A 90 12.02 11.89 8.45
N ARG A 91 11.42 11.95 9.65
CA ARG A 91 10.69 10.81 10.23
C ARG A 91 9.50 10.37 9.37
N THR A 92 8.77 11.34 8.83
CA THR A 92 7.59 11.06 7.98
C THR A 92 8.01 10.47 6.64
N ALA A 93 9.09 10.98 6.04
CA ALA A 93 9.68 10.44 4.82
C ALA A 93 10.16 8.99 5.01
N GLN A 94 10.84 8.71 6.14
CA GLN A 94 11.26 7.35 6.47
C GLN A 94 10.06 6.41 6.63
N ALA A 95 9.05 6.82 7.40
CA ALA A 95 7.84 6.02 7.60
C ALA A 95 7.09 5.73 6.29
N LEU A 96 7.12 6.67 5.34
CA LEU A 96 6.57 6.49 4.00
C LEU A 96 7.38 5.49 3.17
N ALA A 97 8.71 5.59 3.21
CA ALA A 97 9.60 4.65 2.52
C ALA A 97 9.44 3.22 3.05
N ASP A 98 9.31 3.05 4.36
CA ASP A 98 9.07 1.75 5.00
C ASP A 98 7.71 1.18 4.57
N ALA A 99 6.64 1.98 4.67
CA ALA A 99 5.29 1.55 4.26
C ALA A 99 5.22 1.18 2.76
N ARG A 100 5.92 1.94 1.91
CA ARG A 100 6.05 1.61 0.47
C ARG A 100 6.75 0.27 0.28
N THR A 101 7.85 0.04 1.00
CA THR A 101 8.62 -1.21 0.91
C THR A 101 7.79 -2.41 1.34
N GLU A 102 7.06 -2.31 2.44
CA GLU A 102 6.13 -3.35 2.89
C GLU A 102 5.04 -3.64 1.87
N MET A 103 4.42 -2.59 1.32
CA MET A 103 3.37 -2.73 0.30
C MET A 103 3.89 -3.41 -0.97
N LEU A 104 5.08 -3.03 -1.45
CA LEU A 104 5.69 -3.65 -2.62
C LEU A 104 6.00 -5.14 -2.41
N LYS A 105 6.46 -5.51 -1.21
CA LYS A 105 6.66 -6.93 -0.85
C LYS A 105 5.34 -7.70 -0.87
N ALA A 106 4.27 -7.14 -0.32
CA ALA A 106 2.95 -7.78 -0.34
C ALA A 106 2.43 -7.97 -1.78
N LEU A 107 2.62 -6.96 -2.65
CA LEU A 107 2.26 -7.03 -4.07
C LEU A 107 3.13 -8.02 -4.86
N GLU A 108 4.43 -8.08 -4.58
CA GLU A 108 5.34 -9.06 -5.18
C GLU A 108 4.86 -10.48 -4.87
N VAL A 109 4.60 -10.78 -3.60
CA VAL A 109 4.07 -12.08 -3.16
C VAL A 109 2.73 -12.37 -3.84
N ALA A 110 1.82 -11.40 -3.92
CA ALA A 110 0.56 -11.58 -4.62
C ALA A 110 0.75 -11.83 -6.13
N SER A 111 1.71 -11.16 -6.79
CA SER A 111 1.96 -11.30 -8.23
C SER A 111 2.62 -12.63 -8.61
N GLN A 112 3.58 -13.12 -7.83
CA GLN A 112 4.30 -14.38 -8.09
C GLN A 112 3.37 -15.60 -8.04
N ARG A 113 2.26 -15.47 -7.29
CA ARG A 113 1.25 -16.53 -7.13
C ARG A 113 0.35 -16.70 -8.35
N TYR A 114 0.34 -15.75 -9.30
CA TYR A 114 -0.49 -15.80 -10.51
C TYR A 114 0.35 -15.60 -11.79
N PRO A 115 1.19 -16.57 -12.18
CA PRO A 115 2.14 -16.41 -13.30
C PRO A 115 1.50 -16.19 -14.68
N TRP A 116 0.19 -16.44 -14.84
CA TRP A 116 -0.58 -16.15 -16.05
C TRP A 116 -1.10 -14.71 -16.10
N ALA A 117 -1.11 -14.00 -14.98
CA ALA A 117 -1.26 -12.55 -14.97
C ALA A 117 0.12 -11.97 -15.31
N LYS A 118 0.21 -11.19 -16.39
CA LYS A 118 1.45 -10.55 -16.85
C LYS A 118 2.24 -9.99 -15.65
N PRO A 119 3.52 -10.33 -15.44
CA PRO A 119 4.27 -9.91 -14.26
C PRO A 119 4.28 -8.38 -14.18
N TRP A 120 3.86 -7.84 -13.04
CA TRP A 120 3.87 -6.41 -12.79
C TRP A 120 5.32 -5.93 -12.70
N ARG A 121 5.70 -5.01 -13.59
CA ARG A 121 7.04 -4.40 -13.62
C ARG A 121 6.97 -2.99 -13.03
N PRO A 122 7.66 -2.70 -11.92
CA PRO A 122 7.65 -1.37 -11.31
C PRO A 122 8.28 -0.28 -12.20
N GLU A 123 9.00 -0.67 -13.25
CA GLU A 123 9.68 0.24 -14.18
C GLU A 123 8.78 0.78 -15.31
N GLU A 124 7.54 0.29 -15.41
CA GLU A 124 6.57 0.66 -16.44
C GLU A 124 5.50 1.67 -15.93
N SER A 125 5.68 2.29 -14.75
CA SER A 125 4.69 3.16 -14.08
C SER A 125 5.23 4.50 -13.60
#